data_AF-A0A7S1BHJ9-F1
#
_entry.id   AF-A0A7S1BHJ9-F1
#
_cell.length_a   1.000
_cell.length_b   1.000
_cell.length_c   1.000
_cell.angle_alpha   90.00
_cell.angle_beta   90.00
_cell.angle_gamma   90.00
#
_symmetry.space_group_name_H-M   'P 1'
#
loop_
_entity.id
_entity.type
_entity.pdbx_description
1 polymer ?
#
loop_
_entity_poly.entity_id
_entity_poly.type
_entity_poly.pdbx_seq_one_letter_code
_entity_poly.pdbx_strand_id
1 'polypeptide(L)'
;MIRLVISKKINTKSQITLFQAAWIDDFHKAISLDAIDETIQLSFDYLGAETVIIQTIPIMNNARNISQLITVNERIWNYTTTYQNQAYSSNYSSTNKVRPKILVMDLFAFSVSLFLQNSMEIGLIPVASGEVLKKELGQSDDIWTYLNVTMALNDAFNHIYKTGRDIFYNVPYYIKTGHICGDSKCKKFSFISQDGMHYCMEKIGGRITAVLACLLQCSTKSDESKIVFRLCEK
;
A
#
# COMPACT_ATOMS: atom_id res chain seq x y z
N MET A 1 -7.75 2.62 6.27
CA MET A 1 -8.79 1.67 5.81
C MET A 1 -8.07 0.46 5.24
N ILE A 2 -7.95 -0.62 6.02
CA ILE A 2 -7.41 -1.90 5.53
C ILE A 2 -8.48 -2.51 4.64
N ARG A 3 -8.21 -2.69 3.35
CA ARG A 3 -9.11 -3.40 2.45
C ARG A 3 -8.82 -4.90 2.54
N LEU A 4 -9.72 -5.65 3.15
CA LEU A 4 -9.73 -7.10 3.06
C LEU A 4 -10.42 -7.51 1.75
N VAL A 5 -9.75 -8.28 0.89
CA VAL A 5 -10.38 -8.86 -0.30
C VAL A 5 -10.91 -10.24 0.06
N ILE A 6 -12.23 -10.34 0.30
CA ILE A 6 -12.94 -11.60 0.51
C ILE A 6 -13.81 -11.87 -0.71
N SER A 7 -13.59 -12.99 -1.40
CA SER A 7 -14.42 -13.39 -2.53
C SER A 7 -15.65 -14.16 -2.05
N LYS A 8 -16.81 -13.50 -1.98
CA LYS A 8 -18.12 -14.15 -1.86
C LYS A 8 -19.15 -13.39 -2.72
N LYS A 9 -19.99 -14.12 -3.46
CA LYS A 9 -21.00 -13.55 -4.37
C LYS A 9 -22.15 -12.95 -3.54
N ILE A 10 -22.18 -11.63 -3.39
CA ILE A 10 -23.23 -10.91 -2.66
C ILE A 10 -24.00 -10.03 -3.65
N ASN A 11 -25.33 -10.14 -3.62
CA ASN A 11 -26.26 -9.44 -4.48
C ASN A 11 -27.01 -8.39 -3.64
N THR A 12 -26.64 -7.12 -3.73
CA THR A 12 -27.43 -6.02 -3.14
C THR A 12 -27.32 -4.74 -3.98
N LYS A 13 -28.48 -4.15 -4.27
CA LYS A 13 -28.61 -2.78 -4.77
C LYS A 13 -28.19 -1.83 -3.64
N SER A 14 -27.07 -1.12 -3.79
CA SER A 14 -26.57 -0.18 -2.80
C SER A 14 -26.87 1.27 -3.20
N GLN A 15 -27.49 2.02 -2.28
CA GLN A 15 -27.41 3.48 -2.25
C GLN A 15 -25.94 3.88 -2.07
N ILE A 16 -25.45 4.76 -2.94
CA ILE A 16 -24.08 5.28 -2.86
C ILE A 16 -24.08 6.41 -1.83
N THR A 17 -23.79 6.09 -0.57
CA THR A 17 -23.38 7.08 0.41
C THR A 17 -21.95 7.48 0.07
N LEU A 18 -21.76 8.69 -0.47
CA LEU A 18 -20.42 9.27 -0.64
C LEU A 18 -19.84 9.51 0.75
N PHE A 19 -19.00 8.58 1.21
CA PHE A 19 -18.21 8.78 2.42
C PHE A 19 -17.36 10.02 2.23
N GLN A 20 -17.50 10.97 3.16
CA GLN A 20 -16.59 12.09 3.30
C GLN A 20 -15.17 11.51 3.26
N ALA A 21 -14.33 11.96 2.33
CA ALA A 21 -12.91 11.67 2.35
C ALA A 21 -12.30 12.49 3.51
N ALA A 22 -12.69 12.16 4.74
CA ALA A 22 -12.13 12.72 5.94
C ALA A 22 -10.63 12.38 5.91
N TRP A 23 -9.82 13.41 6.09
CA TRP A 23 -8.40 13.27 6.35
C TRP A 23 -8.24 12.24 7.47
N ILE A 24 -7.35 11.26 7.27
CA ILE A 24 -7.03 10.32 8.33
C ILE A 24 -6.12 11.10 9.28
N ASP A 25 -6.74 11.81 10.22
CA ASP A 25 -6.05 12.77 11.09
C ASP A 25 -5.05 12.08 12.04
N ASP A 26 -5.25 10.78 12.32
CA ASP A 26 -4.30 9.97 13.07
C ASP A 26 -4.28 8.52 12.55
N PHE A 27 -3.39 8.27 11.58
CA PHE A 27 -3.14 6.93 11.05
C PHE A 27 -2.76 5.93 12.16
N HIS A 28 -2.09 6.37 13.23
CA HIS A 28 -1.68 5.47 14.31
C HIS A 28 -2.85 4.97 15.14
N LYS A 29 -3.87 5.81 15.35
CA LYS A 29 -5.11 5.41 16.03
C LYS A 29 -6.00 4.56 15.13
N ALA A 30 -6.08 4.90 13.85
CA ALA A 30 -6.95 4.19 12.91
C ALA A 30 -6.44 2.78 12.56
N ILE A 31 -5.12 2.56 12.66
CA ILE A 31 -4.45 1.31 12.27
C ILE A 31 -3.45 0.92 13.37
N SER A 32 -4.01 0.38 14.46
CA SER A 32 -3.25 -0.21 15.57
C SER A 32 -2.84 -1.65 15.25
N LEU A 33 -1.85 -2.17 15.99
CA LEU A 33 -1.47 -3.58 15.89
C LEU A 33 -2.63 -4.50 16.30
N ASP A 34 -3.38 -4.12 17.34
CA ASP A 34 -4.56 -4.87 17.79
C ASP A 34 -5.63 -4.96 16.69
N ALA A 35 -5.87 -3.86 15.96
CA ALA A 35 -6.83 -3.87 14.86
C ALA A 35 -6.37 -4.74 13.69
N ILE A 36 -5.05 -4.74 13.40
CA ILE A 36 -4.46 -5.63 12.39
C ILE A 36 -4.62 -7.09 12.84
N ASP A 37 -4.27 -7.40 14.09
CA ASP A 37 -4.36 -8.74 14.66
C ASP A 37 -5.80 -9.25 14.66
N GLU A 38 -6.73 -8.48 15.22
CA GLU A 38 -8.16 -8.82 15.26
C GLU A 38 -8.71 -9.12 13.85
N THR A 39 -8.38 -8.27 12.88
CA THR A 39 -8.81 -8.47 11.48
C THR A 39 -8.27 -9.78 10.90
N ILE A 40 -7.04 -10.15 11.23
CA ILE A 40 -6.38 -11.36 10.75
C ILE A 40 -6.95 -12.60 11.43
N GLN A 41 -7.13 -12.56 12.75
CA GLN A 41 -7.76 -13.65 13.49
C GLN A 41 -9.19 -13.88 13.02
N LEU A 42 -10.00 -12.82 12.83
CA LEU A 42 -11.33 -12.92 12.23
C LEU A 42 -11.30 -13.59 10.85
N SER A 43 -10.29 -13.27 10.04
CA SER A 43 -10.15 -13.87 8.71
C SER A 43 -9.87 -15.38 8.77
N PHE A 44 -9.02 -15.81 9.70
CA PHE A 44 -8.68 -17.22 9.86
C PHE A 44 -9.77 -18.00 10.59
N ASP A 45 -10.17 -17.56 11.77
CA ASP A 45 -11.03 -18.30 12.67
C ASP A 45 -12.50 -18.26 12.24
N TYR A 46 -12.97 -17.11 11.74
CA TYR A 46 -14.38 -16.92 11.42
C TYR A 46 -14.67 -17.15 9.93
N LEU A 47 -13.81 -16.65 9.05
CA LEU A 47 -14.01 -16.79 7.60
C LEU A 47 -13.38 -18.07 7.02
N GLY A 48 -12.54 -18.77 7.80
CA GLY A 48 -11.86 -19.99 7.36
C GLY A 48 -10.84 -19.73 6.26
N ALA A 49 -10.26 -18.53 6.21
CA ALA A 49 -9.23 -18.22 5.23
C ALA A 49 -7.97 -19.06 5.49
N GLU A 50 -7.34 -19.60 4.45
CA GLU A 50 -6.01 -20.21 4.56
C GLU A 50 -4.90 -19.17 4.36
N THR A 51 -5.21 -18.10 3.64
CA THR A 51 -4.27 -17.02 3.36
C THR A 51 -4.96 -15.67 3.47
N VAL A 52 -4.31 -14.74 4.16
CA VAL A 52 -4.68 -13.33 4.22
C VAL A 52 -3.65 -12.52 3.44
N ILE A 53 -4.10 -11.66 2.53
CA ILE A 53 -3.25 -10.70 1.83
C ILE A 53 -3.51 -9.32 2.43
N ILE A 54 -2.48 -8.72 3.03
CA ILE A 54 -2.53 -7.37 3.59
C ILE A 54 -1.92 -6.42 2.59
N GLN A 55 -2.66 -5.36 2.24
CA GLN A 55 -2.14 -4.31 1.37
C GLN A 55 -1.52 -3.20 2.21
N THR A 56 -0.31 -2.76 1.85
CA THR A 56 0.27 -1.54 2.43
C THR A 56 -0.48 -0.30 1.94
N ILE A 57 -0.34 0.79 2.69
CA ILE A 57 -1.02 2.05 2.41
C ILE A 57 -0.15 2.85 1.46
N PRO A 58 -0.61 3.11 0.22
CA PRO A 58 0.16 3.91 -0.72
C PRO A 58 0.30 5.37 -0.27
N ILE A 59 1.28 6.08 -0.84
CA ILE A 59 1.31 7.53 -0.79
C ILE A 59 0.01 8.07 -1.42
N MET A 60 -0.74 8.84 -0.62
CA MET A 60 -2.02 9.42 -0.99
C MET A 60 -2.12 10.87 -0.54
N ASN A 61 -2.94 11.68 -1.22
CA ASN A 61 -3.09 13.11 -0.87
C ASN A 61 -3.58 13.32 0.56
N ASN A 62 -4.34 12.36 1.11
CA ASN A 62 -4.94 12.48 2.44
C ASN A 62 -3.96 12.20 3.59
N ALA A 63 -2.72 11.81 3.30
CA ALA A 63 -1.68 11.72 4.31
C ALA A 63 -1.10 13.11 4.57
N ARG A 64 -1.38 13.68 5.75
CA ARG A 64 -0.81 14.98 6.16
C ARG A 64 0.69 14.89 6.41
N ASN A 65 1.14 13.78 6.97
CA ASN A 65 2.53 13.55 7.37
C ASN A 65 3.03 12.22 6.80
N ILE A 66 4.11 12.28 6.00
CA ILE A 66 4.70 11.09 5.39
C ILE A 66 5.32 10.15 6.44
N SER A 67 5.79 10.68 7.56
CA SER A 67 6.31 9.89 8.68
C SER A 67 5.23 8.98 9.29
N GLN A 68 3.99 9.46 9.42
CA GLN A 68 2.89 8.63 9.90
C GLN A 68 2.59 7.48 8.93
N LEU A 69 2.65 7.75 7.62
CA LEU A 69 2.46 6.75 6.58
C LEU A 69 3.58 5.69 6.63
N ILE A 70 4.83 6.12 6.78
CA ILE A 70 6.00 5.24 6.99
C ILE A 70 5.76 4.36 8.22
N THR A 71 5.42 4.93 9.38
CA THR A 71 5.25 4.15 10.60
C THR A 71 4.11 3.14 10.50
N VAL A 72 2.99 3.45 9.84
CA VAL A 72 1.91 2.47 9.69
C VAL A 72 2.32 1.34 8.74
N ASN A 73 3.01 1.64 7.64
CA ASN A 73 3.51 0.59 6.76
C ASN A 73 4.58 -0.28 7.43
N GLU A 74 5.47 0.32 8.21
CA GLU A 74 6.41 -0.40 9.09
C GLU A 74 5.68 -1.33 10.06
N ARG A 75 4.59 -0.89 10.69
CA ARG A 75 3.78 -1.76 11.56
C ARG A 75 3.19 -2.96 10.82
N ILE A 76 2.67 -2.75 9.62
CA ILE A 76 2.14 -3.85 8.78
C ILE A 76 3.25 -4.87 8.50
N TRP A 77 4.44 -4.41 8.11
CA TRP A 77 5.59 -5.28 7.84
C TRP A 77 6.12 -5.98 9.09
N ASN A 78 6.24 -5.28 10.21
CA ASN A 78 6.68 -5.85 11.48
C ASN A 78 5.69 -6.91 11.99
N TYR A 79 4.39 -6.62 11.91
CA TYR A 79 3.36 -7.58 12.28
C TYR A 79 3.45 -8.85 11.43
N THR A 80 3.47 -8.71 10.11
CA THR A 80 3.50 -9.86 9.19
C THR A 80 4.76 -10.70 9.35
N THR A 81 5.92 -10.06 9.51
CA THR A 81 7.20 -10.73 9.77
C THR A 81 7.17 -11.47 11.11
N THR A 82 6.68 -10.82 12.17
CA THR A 82 6.58 -11.43 13.51
C THR A 82 5.64 -12.62 13.51
N TYR A 83 4.46 -12.48 12.91
CA TYR A 83 3.47 -13.55 12.80
C TYR A 83 4.05 -14.76 12.06
N GLN A 84 4.70 -14.53 10.91
CA GLN A 84 5.33 -15.60 10.15
C GLN A 84 6.38 -16.31 11.00
N ASN A 85 7.32 -15.57 11.60
CA ASN A 85 8.39 -16.12 12.44
C ASN A 85 7.84 -16.95 13.61
N GLN A 86 6.86 -16.43 14.35
CA GLN A 86 6.21 -17.14 15.45
C GLN A 86 5.57 -18.44 14.99
N ALA A 87 4.83 -18.39 13.89
CA ALA A 87 4.20 -19.58 13.34
C ALA A 87 5.26 -20.62 12.88
N TYR A 88 6.48 -20.21 12.51
CA TYR A 88 7.57 -21.11 12.12
C TYR A 88 8.29 -21.70 13.33
N SER A 89 8.43 -20.92 14.40
CA SER A 89 9.07 -21.34 15.64
C SER A 89 8.16 -22.21 16.51
N SER A 90 6.84 -22.04 16.43
CA SER A 90 5.92 -23.00 17.03
C SER A 90 6.10 -24.34 16.33
N ASN A 91 6.41 -25.40 17.08
CA ASN A 91 6.33 -26.79 16.63
C ASN A 91 4.87 -27.09 16.25
N TYR A 92 4.39 -26.53 15.15
CA TYR A 92 3.09 -26.79 14.54
C TYR A 92 3.18 -28.19 13.93
N SER A 93 3.27 -29.17 14.82
CA SER A 93 3.51 -30.56 14.57
C SER A 93 2.19 -31.31 14.73
N SER A 94 1.88 -32.14 13.73
CA SER A 94 1.08 -33.36 13.80
C SER A 94 -0.43 -33.34 13.52
N THR A 95 -1.02 -32.27 13.01
CA THR A 95 -2.34 -32.40 12.35
C THR A 95 -2.25 -31.89 10.92
N ASN A 96 -2.88 -32.57 9.96
CA ASN A 96 -2.93 -32.24 8.52
C ASN A 96 -3.58 -30.86 8.21
N LYS A 97 -3.54 -29.90 9.13
CA LYS A 97 -4.07 -28.55 8.93
C LYS A 97 -3.04 -27.71 8.18
N VAL A 98 -3.48 -27.20 7.03
CA VAL A 98 -2.77 -26.18 6.26
C VAL A 98 -2.48 -25.00 7.19
N ARG A 99 -1.21 -24.60 7.25
CA ARG A 99 -0.78 -23.51 8.11
C ARG A 99 -1.28 -22.17 7.54
N PRO A 100 -1.88 -21.29 8.37
CA PRO A 100 -2.32 -19.97 7.91
C PRO A 100 -1.15 -19.16 7.36
N LYS A 101 -1.35 -18.53 6.20
CA LYS A 101 -0.35 -17.68 5.55
C LYS A 101 -0.79 -16.22 5.58
N ILE A 102 0.16 -15.33 5.84
CA ILE A 102 -0.05 -13.89 5.64
C ILE A 102 0.91 -13.43 4.56
N LEU A 103 0.39 -12.79 3.52
CA LEU A 103 1.16 -12.19 2.46
C LEU A 103 0.97 -10.67 2.47
N VAL A 104 1.98 -9.93 2.01
CA VAL A 104 1.90 -8.48 1.89
C VAL A 104 1.90 -8.07 0.42
N MET A 105 0.94 -7.24 0.04
CA MET A 105 0.90 -6.57 -1.25
C MET A 105 1.42 -5.14 -1.07
N ASP A 106 2.66 -4.90 -1.47
CA ASP A 106 3.32 -3.63 -1.17
C ASP A 106 3.02 -2.52 -2.19
N LEU A 107 1.86 -1.90 -2.05
CA LEU A 107 1.51 -0.72 -2.84
C LEU A 107 2.22 0.56 -2.38
N PHE A 108 2.73 0.60 -1.16
CA PHE A 108 3.51 1.71 -0.65
C PHE A 108 4.82 1.86 -1.42
N ALA A 109 5.65 0.81 -1.50
CA ALA A 109 6.88 0.82 -2.29
C ALA A 109 6.65 1.21 -3.77
N PHE A 110 5.58 0.67 -4.37
CA PHE A 110 5.18 1.02 -5.73
C PHE A 110 4.81 2.51 -5.86
N SER A 111 4.03 3.04 -4.92
CA SER A 111 3.62 4.44 -4.90
C SER A 111 4.79 5.41 -4.66
N VAL A 112 5.76 5.04 -3.82
CA VAL A 112 7.02 5.78 -3.60
C VAL A 112 7.80 5.90 -4.91
N SER A 113 7.93 4.79 -5.63
CA SER A 113 8.64 4.75 -6.92
C SER A 113 7.98 5.66 -7.96
N LEU A 114 6.64 5.64 -8.03
CA LEU A 114 5.90 6.57 -8.89
C LEU A 114 6.13 8.01 -8.44
N PHE A 115 5.96 8.31 -7.14
CA PHE A 115 6.12 9.66 -6.60
C PHE A 115 7.49 10.26 -6.94
N LEU A 116 8.56 9.48 -6.74
CA LEU A 116 9.93 9.86 -7.07
C LEU A 116 10.07 10.20 -8.55
N GLN A 117 9.65 9.30 -9.45
CA GLN A 117 9.77 9.51 -10.90
C GLN A 117 9.05 10.79 -11.35
N ASN A 118 7.85 11.04 -10.83
CA ASN A 118 7.14 12.27 -11.16
C ASN A 118 7.83 13.50 -10.60
N SER A 119 8.27 13.44 -9.34
CA SER A 119 8.98 14.56 -8.70
C SER A 119 10.26 14.93 -9.45
N MET A 120 10.95 13.96 -10.05
CA MET A 120 12.08 14.21 -10.95
C MET A 120 11.63 14.90 -12.25
N GLU A 121 10.59 14.38 -12.90
CA GLU A 121 10.08 14.88 -14.18
C GLU A 121 9.62 16.34 -14.11
N ILE A 122 9.01 16.76 -12.99
CA ILE A 122 8.62 18.16 -12.76
C ILE A 122 9.69 19.01 -12.06
N GLY A 123 10.88 18.46 -11.86
CA GLY A 123 12.02 19.19 -11.30
C GLY A 123 11.90 19.55 -9.81
N LEU A 124 11.03 18.86 -9.05
CA LEU A 124 11.02 18.96 -7.58
C LEU A 124 12.23 18.27 -6.96
N ILE A 125 12.67 17.19 -7.59
CA ILE A 125 13.88 16.46 -7.20
C ILE A 125 14.88 16.60 -8.33
N PRO A 126 16.10 17.12 -8.07
CA PRO A 126 17.14 17.17 -9.07
C PRO A 126 17.40 15.79 -9.67
N VAL A 127 17.53 15.69 -10.99
CA VAL A 127 17.70 14.42 -11.71
C VAL A 127 18.86 13.60 -11.14
N ALA A 128 19.98 14.24 -10.81
CA ALA A 128 21.14 13.56 -10.22
C ALA A 128 20.81 12.87 -8.88
N SER A 129 20.14 13.57 -7.96
CA SER A 129 19.69 13.02 -6.68
C SER A 129 18.62 11.95 -6.89
N GLY A 130 17.69 12.17 -7.82
CA GLY A 130 16.62 11.25 -8.12
C GLY A 130 17.10 9.92 -8.71
N GLU A 131 18.11 9.93 -9.59
CA GLU A 131 18.70 8.69 -10.11
C GLU A 131 19.46 7.89 -9.03
N VAL A 132 20.05 8.56 -8.04
CA VAL A 132 20.63 7.88 -6.86
C VAL A 132 19.53 7.15 -6.08
N LEU A 133 18.45 7.85 -5.73
CA LEU A 133 17.32 7.26 -5.00
C LEU A 133 16.66 6.12 -5.80
N LYS A 134 16.50 6.29 -7.12
CA LYS A 134 15.95 5.27 -8.01
C LYS A 134 16.84 4.04 -8.09
N LYS A 135 18.16 4.22 -8.10
CA LYS A 135 19.12 3.12 -8.04
C LYS A 135 19.04 2.39 -6.70
N GLU A 136 18.97 3.11 -5.58
CA GLU A 136 18.79 2.52 -4.25
C GLU A 136 17.50 1.68 -4.17
N LEU A 137 16.39 2.20 -4.69
CA LEU A 137 15.12 1.47 -4.77
C LEU A 137 15.21 0.23 -5.67
N GLY A 138 15.84 0.34 -6.83
CA GLY A 138 15.93 -0.74 -7.81
C GLY A 138 16.95 -1.84 -7.48
N GLN A 139 17.87 -1.58 -6.54
CA GLN A 139 18.91 -2.53 -6.11
C GLN A 139 18.62 -3.15 -4.74
N SER A 140 17.60 -2.69 -4.04
CA SER A 140 17.31 -3.15 -2.69
C SER A 140 16.15 -4.13 -2.66
N ASP A 141 16.44 -5.32 -2.15
CA ASP A 141 15.43 -6.30 -1.75
C ASP A 141 14.86 -5.99 -0.35
N ASP A 142 15.40 -4.96 0.31
CA ASP A 142 15.07 -4.60 1.68
C ASP A 142 13.97 -3.55 1.75
N ILE A 143 12.85 -3.93 2.36
CA ILE A 143 11.70 -3.07 2.63
C ILE A 143 12.08 -1.78 3.37
N TRP A 144 13.07 -1.85 4.26
CA TRP A 144 13.52 -0.68 5.04
C TRP A 144 14.16 0.39 4.14
N THR A 145 14.72 -0.01 3.00
CA THR A 145 15.25 0.94 2.02
C THR A 145 14.16 1.82 1.45
N TYR A 146 12.98 1.26 1.15
CA TYR A 146 11.84 2.04 0.65
C TYR A 146 11.34 3.03 1.69
N LEU A 147 11.28 2.64 2.97
CA LEU A 147 10.89 3.53 4.07
C LEU A 147 11.90 4.68 4.26
N ASN A 148 13.21 4.39 4.18
CA ASN A 148 14.26 5.39 4.29
C ASN A 148 14.28 6.37 3.09
N VAL A 149 14.18 5.86 1.87
CA VAL A 149 14.09 6.69 0.65
C VAL A 149 12.87 7.60 0.72
N THR A 150 11.77 7.13 1.30
CA THR A 150 10.56 7.96 1.47
C THR A 150 10.82 9.20 2.32
N MET A 151 11.71 9.13 3.33
CA MET A 151 12.06 10.32 4.13
C MET A 151 12.76 11.39 3.28
N ALA A 152 13.58 10.98 2.30
CA ALA A 152 14.22 11.90 1.36
C ALA A 152 13.20 12.61 0.43
N LEU A 153 11.98 12.07 0.32
CA LEU A 153 10.88 12.66 -0.45
C LEU A 153 10.02 13.64 0.36
N ASN A 154 10.30 13.83 1.66
CA ASN A 154 9.45 14.63 2.54
C ASN A 154 9.26 16.08 2.04
N ASP A 155 10.31 16.71 1.54
CA ASP A 155 10.24 18.08 1.04
C ASP A 155 9.37 18.17 -0.22
N ALA A 156 9.56 17.24 -1.16
CA ALA A 156 8.74 17.13 -2.37
C ALA A 156 7.26 16.79 -2.02
N PHE A 157 7.04 15.98 -0.99
CA PHE A 157 5.71 15.60 -0.50
C PHE A 157 4.98 16.77 0.17
N ASN A 158 5.69 17.64 0.88
CA ASN A 158 5.11 18.82 1.51
C ASN A 158 4.99 20.01 0.56
N HIS A 159 5.52 19.93 -0.66
CA HIS A 159 5.38 20.99 -1.65
C HIS A 159 3.95 21.04 -2.21
N ILE A 160 3.22 22.11 -1.95
CA ILE A 160 1.80 22.27 -2.36
C ILE A 160 1.72 23.05 -3.66
N TYR A 161 1.13 22.45 -4.71
CA TYR A 161 0.96 23.07 -6.02
C TYR A 161 -0.27 23.97 -6.06
N LYS A 162 -1.37 23.49 -5.47
CA LYS A 162 -2.66 24.17 -5.51
C LYS A 162 -3.41 23.95 -4.22
N THR A 163 -3.99 25.02 -3.71
CA THR A 163 -4.99 24.98 -2.66
C THR A 163 -6.35 25.30 -3.27
N GLY A 164 -7.40 24.68 -2.74
CA GLY A 164 -8.76 24.94 -3.18
C GLY A 164 -9.76 24.63 -2.08
N ARG A 165 -11.04 24.82 -2.39
CA ARG A 165 -12.14 24.34 -1.56
C ARG A 165 -13.01 23.40 -2.37
N ASP A 166 -13.40 22.31 -1.76
CA ASP A 166 -14.42 21.45 -2.32
C ASP A 166 -15.74 22.24 -2.42
N ILE A 167 -16.33 22.27 -3.62
CA ILE A 167 -17.54 23.05 -3.89
C ILE A 167 -18.78 22.52 -3.17
N PHE A 168 -18.80 21.23 -2.82
CA PHE A 168 -19.93 20.59 -2.16
C PHE A 168 -19.83 20.68 -0.64
N TYR A 169 -18.62 20.58 -0.09
CA TYR A 169 -18.40 20.51 1.36
C TYR A 169 -17.76 21.74 1.96
N ASN A 170 -17.29 22.70 1.15
CA ASN A 170 -16.57 23.91 1.57
C ASN A 170 -15.33 23.60 2.44
N VAL A 171 -14.73 22.42 2.27
CA VAL A 171 -13.53 21.97 3.00
C VAL A 171 -12.29 22.32 2.17
N PRO A 172 -11.22 22.87 2.77
CA PRO A 172 -9.97 23.10 2.06
C PRO A 172 -9.33 21.77 1.64
N TYR A 173 -8.83 21.72 0.41
CA TYR A 173 -7.99 20.63 -0.08
C TYR A 173 -6.65 21.17 -0.58
N TYR A 174 -5.63 20.32 -0.50
CA TYR A 174 -4.25 20.62 -0.90
C TYR A 174 -3.83 19.59 -1.94
N ILE A 175 -3.42 20.05 -3.12
CA ILE A 175 -2.82 19.20 -4.14
C ILE A 175 -1.31 19.28 -3.97
N LYS A 176 -0.69 18.15 -3.63
CA LYS A 176 0.77 18.02 -3.51
C LYS A 176 1.39 18.00 -4.90
N THR A 177 2.49 18.70 -5.07
CA THR A 177 3.09 18.96 -6.39
C THR A 177 3.68 17.69 -6.99
N GLY A 178 4.24 16.80 -6.17
CA GLY A 178 4.66 15.47 -6.62
C GLY A 178 3.48 14.52 -6.93
N HIS A 179 2.26 14.84 -6.48
CA HIS A 179 1.03 14.16 -6.86
C HIS A 179 0.38 14.87 -8.06
N ILE A 180 0.97 14.67 -9.23
CA ILE A 180 0.39 15.22 -10.46
C ILE A 180 -0.77 14.32 -10.88
N CYS A 181 -1.90 14.90 -11.26
CA CYS A 181 -3.06 14.11 -11.60
C CYS A 181 -2.94 13.48 -12.99
N GLY A 182 -3.34 12.21 -13.10
CA GLY A 182 -3.76 11.66 -14.38
C GLY A 182 -4.95 12.45 -14.91
N ASP A 183 -4.91 12.89 -16.17
CA ASP A 183 -6.13 13.37 -16.81
C ASP A 183 -7.14 12.21 -16.95
N SER A 184 -8.39 12.51 -17.32
CA SER A 184 -9.43 11.48 -17.50
C SER A 184 -9.10 10.43 -18.58
N LYS A 185 -8.04 10.65 -19.37
CA LYS A 185 -7.50 9.75 -20.39
C LYS A 185 -6.14 9.15 -19.97
N CYS A 186 -5.71 9.40 -18.74
CA CYS A 186 -4.43 9.03 -18.17
C CYS A 186 -3.20 9.39 -19.03
N LYS A 187 -3.27 10.52 -19.73
CA LYS A 187 -2.20 10.99 -20.64
C LYS A 187 -1.18 11.93 -19.97
N LYS A 188 -1.43 12.38 -18.74
CA LYS A 188 -0.54 13.26 -17.95
C LYS A 188 -0.27 12.67 -16.55
N PHE A 189 0.73 13.22 -15.86
CA PHE A 189 1.63 12.56 -14.89
C PHE A 189 1.01 11.93 -13.62
N SER A 190 1.87 11.17 -12.93
CA SER A 190 1.74 10.23 -11.81
C SER A 190 0.75 9.09 -11.86
N PHE A 191 -0.25 9.15 -12.74
CA PHE A 191 -1.34 8.17 -12.78
C PHE A 191 -2.06 8.04 -11.43
N ILE A 192 -1.90 9.02 -10.54
CA ILE A 192 -2.70 9.19 -9.34
C ILE A 192 -3.79 10.20 -9.71
N SER A 193 -5.01 9.96 -9.29
CA SER A 193 -6.15 10.87 -9.49
C SER A 193 -6.01 12.15 -8.65
N GLN A 194 -6.87 13.12 -8.91
CA GLN A 194 -6.84 14.41 -8.22
C GLN A 194 -7.08 14.33 -6.72
N ASP A 195 -7.90 13.39 -6.26
CA ASP A 195 -8.09 13.15 -4.83
C ASP A 195 -6.90 12.45 -4.17
N GLY A 196 -5.89 12.01 -4.94
CA GLY A 196 -4.73 11.31 -4.44
C GLY A 196 -5.03 9.94 -3.81
N MET A 197 -6.28 9.48 -3.83
CA MET A 197 -6.75 8.23 -3.26
C MET A 197 -6.91 7.16 -4.34
N HIS A 198 -7.11 7.55 -5.59
CA HIS A 198 -7.26 6.62 -6.70
C HIS A 198 -6.07 6.64 -7.65
N TYR A 199 -5.83 5.49 -8.28
CA TYR A 199 -4.92 5.36 -9.41
C TYR A 199 -5.71 5.36 -10.72
N CYS A 200 -5.06 5.75 -11.80
CA CYS A 200 -5.53 5.45 -13.14
C CYS A 200 -5.49 3.95 -13.36
N MET A 201 -6.63 3.30 -13.19
CA MET A 201 -6.76 1.86 -13.34
C MET A 201 -6.51 1.39 -14.78
N GLU A 202 -6.69 2.23 -15.80
CA GLU A 202 -6.32 1.89 -17.18
C GLU A 202 -4.83 1.57 -17.33
N LYS A 203 -3.95 2.30 -16.61
CA LYS A 203 -2.49 2.12 -16.69
C LYS A 203 -1.93 1.22 -15.60
N ILE A 204 -2.45 1.35 -14.38
CA ILE A 204 -1.93 0.66 -13.20
C ILE A 204 -2.74 -0.59 -12.85
N GLY A 205 -4.00 -0.67 -13.24
CA GLY A 205 -4.89 -1.77 -12.85
C GLY A 205 -4.36 -3.14 -13.28
N GLY A 206 -3.84 -3.26 -14.50
CA GLY A 206 -3.20 -4.48 -14.98
C GLY A 206 -2.02 -4.92 -14.11
N ARG A 207 -1.21 -3.96 -13.61
CA ARG A 207 -0.07 -4.25 -12.71
C ARG A 207 -0.54 -4.72 -11.34
N ILE A 208 -1.51 -4.02 -10.74
CA ILE A 208 -2.12 -4.40 -9.45
C ILE A 208 -2.73 -5.80 -9.55
N THR A 209 -3.48 -6.08 -10.61
CA THR A 209 -4.08 -7.41 -10.85
C THR A 209 -3.02 -8.48 -11.06
N ALA A 210 -1.94 -8.18 -11.79
CA ALA A 210 -0.84 -9.13 -11.98
C ALA A 210 -0.14 -9.45 -10.65
N VAL A 211 0.13 -8.45 -9.80
CA VAL A 211 0.69 -8.65 -8.46
C VAL A 211 -0.24 -9.51 -7.61
N LEU A 212 -1.55 -9.19 -7.59
CA LEU A 212 -2.53 -9.98 -6.85
C LEU A 212 -2.58 -11.43 -7.36
N ALA A 213 -2.59 -11.65 -8.67
CA ALA A 213 -2.56 -12.99 -9.26
C ALA A 213 -1.27 -13.74 -8.87
N CYS A 214 -0.14 -13.04 -8.84
CA CYS A 214 1.13 -13.59 -8.40
C CYS A 214 1.09 -14.01 -6.92
N LEU A 215 0.56 -13.15 -6.05
CA LEU A 215 0.38 -13.46 -4.63
C LEU A 215 -0.57 -14.64 -4.39
N LEU A 216 -1.69 -14.71 -5.12
CA LEU A 216 -2.61 -15.86 -5.08
C LEU A 216 -1.92 -17.14 -5.56
N GLN A 217 -1.10 -17.07 -6.60
CA GLN A 217 -0.32 -18.22 -7.05
C GLN A 217 0.76 -18.62 -6.01
N CYS A 218 1.37 -17.64 -5.35
CA CYS A 218 2.34 -17.86 -4.29
C CYS A 218 1.65 -18.46 -3.04
N SER A 219 0.38 -18.15 -2.78
CA SER A 219 -0.38 -18.71 -1.66
C SER A 219 -0.75 -20.19 -1.86
N THR A 220 -1.06 -20.60 -3.10
CA THR A 220 -1.47 -21.98 -3.41
C THR A 220 -0.31 -22.97 -3.53
N LYS A 221 0.93 -22.49 -3.67
CA LYS A 221 2.11 -23.37 -3.71
C LYS A 221 2.38 -23.94 -2.32
N SER A 222 2.52 -25.26 -2.25
CA SER A 222 2.73 -26.05 -1.03
C SER A 222 4.20 -26.22 -0.64
N ASP A 223 5.14 -25.53 -1.29
CA ASP A 223 6.56 -25.67 -0.97
C ASP A 223 6.88 -24.94 0.35
N GLU A 224 6.94 -25.73 1.43
CA GLU A 224 7.28 -25.32 2.80
C GLU A 224 8.78 -25.03 2.99
N SER A 225 9.62 -25.28 1.98
CA SER A 225 11.06 -25.11 2.11
C SER A 225 11.48 -23.64 1.96
N LYS A 226 11.62 -22.99 3.13
CA LYS A 226 12.24 -21.68 3.40
C LYS A 226 11.45 -20.44 2.94
N ILE A 227 11.16 -19.56 3.91
CA ILE A 227 10.85 -18.15 3.65
C ILE A 227 12.13 -17.50 3.15
N VAL A 228 12.32 -17.50 1.84
CA VAL A 228 12.92 -16.32 1.23
C VAL A 228 11.74 -15.37 1.05
N PHE A 229 11.88 -14.08 1.35
CA PHE A 229 10.95 -13.07 0.85
C PHE A 229 10.82 -13.33 -0.65
N ARG A 230 9.75 -14.00 -1.07
CA ARG A 230 9.50 -14.20 -2.48
C ARG A 230 8.94 -12.87 -2.94
N LEU A 231 9.85 -11.97 -3.29
CA LEU A 231 9.66 -11.18 -4.49
C LEU A 231 9.18 -12.19 -5.52
N CYS A 232 7.87 -12.22 -5.76
CA CYS A 232 7.31 -13.07 -6.81
C CYS A 232 7.65 -12.36 -8.14
N GLU A 233 8.96 -12.22 -8.41
CA GLU A 233 9.56 -11.75 -9.63
C GLU A 233 9.39 -12.84 -10.70
N LYS A 234 8.95 -12.39 -11.86
CA LYS A 234 9.21 -13.06 -13.12
C LYS A 234 10.00 -12.10 -13.99
#